data_AF-A0A7U2I064-F1
#
_entry.id   AF-A0A7U2I064-F1
#
_cell.length_a   1.000
_cell.length_b   1.000
_cell.length_c   1.000
_cell.angle_alpha   90.00
_cell.angle_beta   90.00
_cell.angle_gamma   90.00
#
_symmetry.space_group_name_H-M   'P 1'
#
loop_
_entity.id
_entity.type
_entity.pdbx_description
1 polymer ?
#
loop_
_entity_poly.entity_id
_entity_poly.type
_entity_poly.pdbx_seq_one_letter_code
_entity_poly.pdbx_strand_id
1 'polypeptide(L)'
;MRLSSIVLMGASSLAAAQDMSLCDKYTTALLKENNATNQYTLLTLLVNTVVIGNYTQPNMNAVPGILAKGMYMDKEVNLLPYFDGTLKSSNRGGSSGVSINFLDDGGAAPLMKNMPANSEKSNQYFLLTHLYQFFGKLLGCSAYGNTGFPAYTGHSMEDSHRFMNLDPSEMGYFITQVGLAATSFGVSKEDVTTVAEALTKLFNYRCSPAATVIPEQGPTLNSICQNEQCPLDPMAQCSAYPNNGTVMEPMAANASMTSSASGSSAKPSSTMTGAPGMFTGGASSAQVGVGAVVGLAALAMVL
;
A
#
# COMPACT_ATOMS: atom_id res chain seq x y z
N MET A 1 -10.48 -70.46 -9.67
CA MET A 1 -10.55 -69.04 -10.08
C MET A 1 -11.49 -68.32 -9.12
N ARG A 2 -10.95 -67.44 -8.27
CA ARG A 2 -11.69 -66.56 -7.37
C ARG A 2 -11.63 -65.15 -7.98
N LEU A 3 -12.76 -64.48 -8.12
CA LEU A 3 -12.81 -63.05 -8.43
C LEU A 3 -13.44 -62.36 -7.22
N SER A 4 -12.58 -61.74 -6.42
CA SER A 4 -12.94 -60.91 -5.28
C SER A 4 -13.24 -59.49 -5.79
N SER A 5 -14.46 -59.01 -5.59
CA SER A 5 -14.82 -57.61 -5.84
C SER A 5 -14.32 -56.73 -4.69
N ILE A 6 -13.31 -55.91 -4.95
CA ILE A 6 -12.88 -54.84 -4.04
C ILE A 6 -13.67 -53.58 -4.41
N VAL A 7 -14.56 -53.16 -3.51
CA VAL A 7 -15.20 -51.84 -3.57
C VAL A 7 -14.21 -50.83 -2.98
N LEU A 8 -13.61 -49.99 -3.83
CA LEU A 8 -12.88 -48.80 -3.37
C LEU A 8 -13.90 -47.72 -2.99
N MET A 9 -14.11 -47.52 -1.69
CA MET A 9 -14.62 -46.26 -1.15
C MET A 9 -13.46 -45.25 -1.17
N GLY A 10 -13.30 -44.52 -2.26
CA GLY A 10 -12.44 -43.34 -2.31
C GLY A 10 -13.21 -42.14 -1.78
N ALA A 11 -12.85 -41.69 -0.58
CA ALA A 11 -13.33 -40.43 -0.03
C ALA A 11 -12.88 -39.28 -0.95
N SER A 12 -13.80 -38.71 -1.70
CA SER A 12 -13.63 -37.44 -2.39
C SER A 12 -13.69 -36.30 -1.38
N SER A 13 -12.64 -36.13 -0.57
CA SER A 13 -12.39 -34.92 0.21
C SER A 13 -11.43 -33.98 -0.53
N LEU A 14 -11.71 -33.76 -1.82
CA LEU A 14 -10.98 -32.83 -2.70
C LEU A 14 -12.00 -31.90 -3.37
N ALA A 15 -12.73 -31.14 -2.55
CA ALA A 15 -13.62 -30.07 -3.01
C ALA A 15 -13.85 -28.99 -1.94
N ALA A 16 -12.81 -28.66 -1.14
CA ALA A 16 -12.85 -27.55 -0.18
C ALA A 16 -11.63 -26.61 -0.30
N ALA A 17 -10.85 -26.72 -1.38
CA ALA A 17 -9.90 -25.68 -1.77
C ALA A 17 -10.56 -24.84 -2.87
N GLN A 18 -11.47 -23.96 -2.47
CA GLN A 18 -12.01 -22.90 -3.31
C GLN A 18 -11.61 -21.58 -2.63
N ASP A 19 -10.57 -20.96 -3.20
CA ASP A 19 -10.15 -19.55 -3.09
C ASP A 19 -10.40 -18.84 -1.75
N MET A 20 -9.60 -19.19 -0.74
CA MET A 20 -9.45 -18.30 0.43
C MET A 20 -8.78 -17.00 -0.02
N SER A 21 -9.30 -15.86 0.46
CA SER A 21 -8.64 -14.57 0.25
C SER A 21 -7.25 -14.53 0.92
N LEU A 22 -6.39 -13.60 0.49
CA LEU A 22 -5.06 -13.44 1.10
C LEU A 22 -5.17 -13.12 2.59
N CYS A 23 -6.12 -12.26 2.98
CA CYS A 23 -6.35 -11.96 4.38
C CYS A 23 -6.72 -13.22 5.18
N ASP A 24 -7.73 -13.97 4.73
CA ASP A 24 -8.22 -15.16 5.43
C ASP A 24 -7.13 -16.26 5.52
N LYS A 25 -6.38 -16.44 4.43
CA LYS A 25 -5.24 -17.36 4.35
C LYS A 25 -4.20 -17.03 5.42
N TYR A 26 -3.76 -15.77 5.48
CA TYR A 26 -2.69 -15.37 6.40
C TYR A 26 -3.17 -15.16 7.84
N THR A 27 -4.44 -14.83 8.06
CA THR A 27 -5.03 -14.85 9.40
C THR A 27 -5.03 -16.26 9.95
N THR A 28 -5.46 -17.24 9.15
CA THR A 28 -5.45 -18.66 9.56
C THR A 28 -4.03 -19.16 9.80
N ALA A 29 -3.10 -18.85 8.90
CA ALA A 29 -1.71 -19.31 9.01
C ALA A 29 -0.97 -18.73 10.23
N LEU A 30 -1.17 -17.44 10.53
CA LEU A 30 -0.39 -16.73 11.55
C LEU A 30 -1.09 -16.68 12.91
N LEU A 31 -2.43 -16.58 12.92
CA LEU A 31 -3.24 -16.37 14.13
C LEU A 31 -4.18 -17.54 14.44
N LYS A 32 -4.09 -18.63 13.65
CA LYS A 32 -4.82 -19.90 13.79
C LYS A 32 -6.31 -19.82 13.48
N GLU A 33 -7.03 -18.91 14.13
CA GLU A 33 -8.48 -18.76 13.96
C GLU A 33 -8.81 -17.59 13.05
N ASN A 34 -9.64 -17.84 12.03
CA ASN A 34 -10.10 -16.80 11.12
C ASN A 34 -11.41 -16.16 11.63
N ASN A 35 -11.29 -15.03 12.32
CA ASN A 35 -12.41 -14.24 12.84
C ASN A 35 -12.11 -12.74 12.75
N ALA A 36 -13.11 -11.88 13.01
CA ALA A 36 -12.98 -10.42 12.88
C ALA A 36 -11.80 -9.85 13.68
N THR A 37 -11.66 -10.22 14.95
CA THR A 37 -10.57 -9.74 15.81
C THR A 37 -9.20 -10.15 15.27
N ASN A 38 -9.05 -11.38 14.79
CA ASN A 38 -7.78 -11.87 14.28
C ASN A 38 -7.46 -11.27 12.90
N GLN A 39 -8.44 -11.07 12.03
CA GLN A 39 -8.24 -10.33 10.78
C GLN A 39 -7.80 -8.89 11.06
N TYR A 40 -8.50 -8.18 11.94
CA TYR A 40 -8.11 -6.83 12.34
C TYR A 40 -6.71 -6.79 12.98
N THR A 41 -6.36 -7.80 13.78
CA THR A 41 -5.02 -7.96 14.36
C THR A 41 -3.96 -8.15 13.27
N LEU A 42 -4.20 -9.02 12.28
CA LEU A 42 -3.30 -9.21 11.15
C LEU A 42 -3.03 -7.88 10.43
N LEU A 43 -4.08 -7.10 10.15
CA LEU A 43 -3.95 -5.82 9.46
C LEU A 43 -3.24 -4.78 10.32
N THR A 44 -3.47 -4.77 11.64
CA THR A 44 -2.74 -3.92 12.58
C THR A 44 -1.25 -4.23 12.55
N LEU A 45 -0.87 -5.51 12.63
CA LEU A 45 0.54 -5.94 12.59
C LEU A 45 1.21 -5.56 11.26
N LEU A 46 0.53 -5.84 10.14
CA LEU A 46 1.03 -5.53 8.81
C LEU A 46 1.21 -4.03 8.60
N VAL A 47 0.14 -3.24 8.81
CA VAL A 47 0.16 -1.80 8.57
C VAL A 47 1.13 -1.09 9.50
N ASN A 48 1.18 -1.44 10.79
CA ASN A 48 2.18 -0.86 11.68
C ASN A 48 3.59 -1.14 11.20
N THR A 49 3.87 -2.35 10.72
CA THR A 49 5.18 -2.70 10.17
C THR A 49 5.48 -1.92 8.89
N VAL A 50 4.49 -1.66 8.04
CA VAL A 50 4.64 -0.78 6.87
C VAL A 50 4.95 0.66 7.30
N VAL A 51 4.28 1.17 8.34
CA VAL A 51 4.43 2.55 8.80
C VAL A 51 5.76 2.78 9.51
N ILE A 52 6.07 1.98 10.53
CA ILE A 52 7.21 2.21 11.45
C ILE A 52 8.37 1.23 11.30
N GLY A 53 8.27 0.26 10.39
CA GLY A 53 9.26 -0.79 10.24
C GLY A 53 9.08 -1.94 11.24
N ASN A 54 10.04 -2.87 11.30
CA ASN A 54 9.92 -4.03 12.20
C ASN A 54 9.87 -3.61 13.68
N TYR A 55 8.80 -3.99 14.37
CA TYR A 55 8.65 -3.82 15.82
C TYR A 55 8.23 -5.13 16.53
N THR A 56 8.01 -6.19 15.77
CA THR A 56 7.69 -7.54 16.25
C THR A 56 8.83 -8.52 15.96
N GLN A 57 8.91 -9.59 16.76
CA GLN A 57 9.87 -10.68 16.60
C GLN A 57 9.16 -12.04 16.70
N PRO A 58 9.62 -13.07 15.95
CA PRO A 58 10.68 -13.03 14.95
C PRO A 58 10.25 -12.30 13.66
N ASN A 59 11.20 -11.75 12.90
CA ASN A 59 10.99 -11.26 11.53
C ASN A 59 11.94 -11.95 10.55
N MET A 60 11.47 -12.16 9.32
CA MET A 60 12.23 -12.87 8.28
C MET A 60 13.16 -11.95 7.47
N ASN A 61 12.93 -10.64 7.49
CA ASN A 61 13.74 -9.62 6.84
C ASN A 61 13.57 -8.26 7.53
N ALA A 62 14.53 -7.37 7.29
CA ALA A 62 14.46 -5.98 7.73
C ALA A 62 13.40 -5.20 6.94
N VAL A 63 12.69 -4.33 7.65
CA VAL A 63 11.68 -3.41 7.11
C VAL A 63 11.92 -2.04 7.74
N PRO A 64 12.37 -1.04 6.97
CA PRO A 64 12.57 0.33 7.47
C PRO A 64 11.27 1.05 7.84
N GLY A 65 10.20 0.83 7.07
CA GLY A 65 8.93 1.55 7.19
C GLY A 65 8.90 2.85 6.39
N ILE A 66 7.68 3.32 6.08
CA ILE A 66 7.47 4.50 5.22
C ILE A 66 7.81 5.83 5.90
N LEU A 67 7.85 5.86 7.24
CA LEU A 67 8.29 7.05 7.99
C LEU A 67 9.81 7.21 8.01
N ALA A 68 10.56 6.16 7.62
CA ALA A 68 11.99 6.26 7.42
C ALA A 68 12.29 6.76 5.99
N LYS A 69 13.36 7.54 5.87
CA LYS A 69 13.96 7.84 4.55
C LYS A 69 14.46 6.55 3.91
N GLY A 70 14.36 6.46 2.59
CA GLY A 70 14.82 5.31 1.84
C GLY A 70 15.28 5.66 0.44
N MET A 71 15.56 4.62 -0.33
CA MET A 71 15.93 4.71 -1.74
C MET A 71 14.94 3.88 -2.56
N TYR A 72 14.55 4.39 -3.72
CA TYR A 72 13.81 3.63 -4.72
C TYR A 72 14.36 3.95 -6.11
N MET A 73 14.83 2.94 -6.84
CA MET A 73 15.47 3.10 -8.16
C MET A 73 16.51 4.25 -8.18
N ASP A 74 17.45 4.22 -7.23
CA ASP A 74 18.52 5.22 -7.05
C ASP A 74 18.07 6.66 -6.73
N LYS A 75 16.79 6.86 -6.40
CA LYS A 75 16.26 8.15 -5.91
C LYS A 75 16.00 8.11 -4.41
N GLU A 76 16.45 9.14 -3.68
CA GLU A 76 16.10 9.33 -2.27
C GLU A 76 14.60 9.62 -2.16
N VAL A 77 13.93 8.91 -1.26
CA VAL A 77 12.50 9.07 -0.98
C VAL A 77 12.33 9.35 0.51
N ASN A 78 11.47 10.32 0.82
CA ASN A 78 11.11 10.67 2.19
C ASN A 78 9.61 10.99 2.26
N LEU A 79 8.81 10.04 2.78
CA LEU A 79 7.37 10.22 2.88
C LEU A 79 6.94 10.87 4.20
N LEU A 80 7.80 10.94 5.22
CA LEU A 80 7.50 11.54 6.52
C LEU A 80 6.85 12.95 6.43
N PRO A 81 7.27 13.84 5.51
CA PRO A 81 6.69 15.18 5.40
C PRO A 81 5.18 15.23 5.13
N TYR A 82 4.61 14.17 4.53
CA TYR A 82 3.18 14.06 4.31
C TYR A 82 2.40 13.67 5.57
N PHE A 83 3.08 13.17 6.60
CA PHE A 83 2.47 12.68 7.84
C PHE A 83 2.67 13.61 9.03
N ASP A 84 3.77 14.36 9.09
CA ASP A 84 4.15 15.15 10.27
C ASP A 84 3.64 16.61 10.25
N GLY A 85 2.89 16.99 9.21
CA GLY A 85 2.36 18.34 9.03
C GLY A 85 3.36 19.34 8.44
N THR A 86 4.53 18.91 7.97
CA THR A 86 5.47 19.84 7.31
C THR A 86 4.99 20.27 5.92
N LEU A 87 4.12 19.50 5.26
CA LEU A 87 3.52 19.83 3.96
C LEU A 87 2.05 20.23 4.08
N LYS A 88 1.60 21.13 3.19
CA LYS A 88 0.19 21.44 2.95
C LYS A 88 -0.42 20.44 1.97
N SER A 89 -0.47 19.18 2.37
CA SER A 89 -0.84 18.04 1.51
C SER A 89 -2.18 17.39 1.87
N SER A 90 -2.85 17.82 2.94
CA SER A 90 -4.13 17.24 3.37
C SER A 90 -5.31 17.84 2.62
N ASN A 91 -6.28 16.99 2.26
CA ASN A 91 -7.54 17.37 1.59
C ASN A 91 -8.58 18.08 2.46
N ARG A 92 -8.26 18.36 3.73
CA ARG A 92 -9.20 19.00 4.67
C ARG A 92 -9.41 20.50 4.45
N GLY A 93 -8.67 21.12 3.52
CA GLY A 93 -8.78 22.54 3.21
C GLY A 93 -9.84 22.90 2.15
N GLY A 94 -10.64 21.94 1.69
CA GLY A 94 -11.54 22.16 0.56
C GLY A 94 -10.72 22.27 -0.73
N SER A 95 -10.72 23.43 -1.40
CA SER A 95 -10.04 23.59 -2.69
C SER A 95 -8.51 23.72 -2.61
N SER A 96 -7.92 23.71 -1.42
CA SER A 96 -6.47 23.77 -1.23
C SER A 96 -5.98 22.76 -0.20
N GLY A 97 -4.73 22.32 -0.37
CA GLY A 97 -4.04 21.51 0.61
C GLY A 97 -3.77 22.30 1.90
N VAL A 98 -3.92 21.64 3.04
CA VAL A 98 -3.61 22.19 4.37
C VAL A 98 -2.63 21.30 5.11
N SER A 99 -1.92 21.88 6.08
CA SER A 99 -0.99 21.15 6.93
C SER A 99 -1.75 20.50 8.09
N ILE A 100 -1.63 19.18 8.19
CA ILE A 100 -2.20 18.37 9.26
C ILE A 100 -1.12 17.40 9.71
N ASN A 101 -0.86 17.36 11.01
CA ASN A 101 -0.01 16.33 11.60
C ASN A 101 -0.87 15.08 11.87
N PHE A 102 -0.59 14.00 11.15
CA PHE A 102 -1.17 12.68 11.32
C PHE A 102 -0.39 11.78 12.28
N LEU A 103 0.67 12.29 12.90
CA LEU A 103 1.45 11.66 13.97
C LEU A 103 1.25 12.42 15.30
N ASP A 104 0.07 13.02 15.48
CA ASP A 104 -0.27 13.96 16.54
C ASP A 104 -0.57 13.32 17.90
N ASP A 105 -0.48 12.00 18.02
CA ASP A 105 -0.92 11.29 19.22
C ASP A 105 -0.05 10.09 19.57
N GLY A 106 1.25 10.37 19.63
CA GLY A 106 2.31 9.45 20.07
C GLY A 106 3.21 8.94 18.96
N GLY A 107 2.89 9.19 17.69
CA GLY A 107 3.66 8.75 16.54
C GLY A 107 3.87 7.24 16.57
N ALA A 108 5.14 6.81 16.46
CA ALA A 108 5.48 5.39 16.45
C ALA A 108 5.25 4.66 17.78
N ALA A 109 5.28 5.35 18.93
CA ALA A 109 5.22 4.73 20.25
C ALA A 109 3.96 3.87 20.51
N PRO A 110 2.72 4.33 20.21
CA PRO A 110 1.53 3.48 20.30
C PRO A 110 1.53 2.34 19.27
N LEU A 111 2.08 2.54 18.06
CA LEU A 111 2.12 1.51 17.02
C LEU A 111 2.98 0.31 17.44
N MET A 112 4.08 0.56 18.17
CA MET A 112 4.90 -0.50 18.79
C MET A 112 4.14 -1.37 19.79
N LYS A 113 2.96 -0.91 20.27
CA LYS A 113 2.08 -1.62 21.20
C LYS A 113 0.81 -2.13 20.51
N ASN A 114 0.79 -2.19 19.17
CA ASN A 114 -0.39 -2.53 18.37
C ASN A 114 -1.57 -1.58 18.59
N MET A 115 -1.31 -0.33 18.97
CA MET A 115 -2.34 0.69 19.13
C MET A 115 -2.24 1.71 17.99
N PRO A 116 -3.35 2.12 17.36
CA PRO A 116 -3.31 3.13 16.30
C PRO A 116 -2.83 4.51 16.79
N ALA A 117 -3.14 4.87 18.03
CA ALA A 117 -2.75 6.12 18.70
C ALA A 117 -2.96 5.99 20.22
N ASN A 118 -2.59 7.00 21.03
CA ASN A 118 -2.88 6.98 22.47
C ASN A 118 -4.36 7.27 22.81
N SER A 119 -5.11 7.89 21.90
CA SER A 119 -6.53 8.23 22.05
C SER A 119 -7.31 7.91 20.77
N GLU A 120 -8.65 7.92 20.86
CA GLU A 120 -9.55 7.60 19.73
C GLU A 120 -10.03 8.83 18.93
N LYS A 121 -9.43 10.00 19.16
CA LYS A 121 -9.92 11.28 18.59
C LYS A 121 -8.87 12.01 17.75
N SER A 122 -7.66 11.48 17.68
CA SER A 122 -6.53 12.11 17.01
C SER A 122 -6.52 11.86 15.51
N ASN A 123 -5.81 12.70 14.75
CA ASN A 123 -5.63 12.47 13.32
C ASN A 123 -4.90 11.15 13.06
N GLN A 124 -3.95 10.82 13.93
CA GLN A 124 -3.26 9.54 13.91
C GLN A 124 -4.23 8.36 14.07
N TYR A 125 -5.14 8.41 15.04
CA TYR A 125 -6.12 7.33 15.22
C TYR A 125 -6.93 7.08 13.96
N PHE A 126 -7.46 8.15 13.36
CA PHE A 126 -8.26 8.05 12.14
C PHE A 126 -7.43 7.57 10.95
N LEU A 127 -6.19 8.05 10.77
CA LEU A 127 -5.30 7.58 9.70
C LEU A 127 -5.06 6.07 9.82
N LEU A 128 -4.60 5.61 10.99
CA LEU A 128 -4.16 4.23 11.16
C LEU A 128 -5.34 3.25 11.11
N THR A 129 -6.46 3.58 11.76
CA THR A 129 -7.66 2.72 11.69
C THR A 129 -8.23 2.65 10.28
N HIS A 130 -8.25 3.76 9.53
CA HIS A 130 -8.64 3.75 8.12
C HIS A 130 -7.71 2.90 7.26
N LEU A 131 -6.39 2.92 7.50
CA LEU A 131 -5.46 2.03 6.80
C LEU A 131 -5.76 0.56 7.10
N TYR A 132 -5.99 0.17 8.35
CA TYR A 132 -6.33 -1.22 8.71
C TYR A 132 -7.60 -1.68 8.00
N GLN A 133 -8.63 -0.83 7.98
CA GLN A 133 -9.93 -1.13 7.39
C GLN A 133 -9.85 -1.21 5.86
N PHE A 134 -9.20 -0.23 5.22
CA PHE A 134 -9.08 -0.19 3.77
C PHE A 134 -8.29 -1.40 3.24
N PHE A 135 -7.13 -1.70 3.84
CA PHE A 135 -6.36 -2.88 3.47
C PHE A 135 -7.09 -4.18 3.80
N GLY A 136 -7.87 -4.20 4.89
CA GLY A 136 -8.75 -5.32 5.19
C GLY A 136 -9.70 -5.65 4.05
N LYS A 137 -10.38 -4.63 3.52
CA LYS A 137 -11.27 -4.81 2.38
C LYS A 137 -10.51 -5.18 1.11
N LEU A 138 -9.41 -4.47 0.82
CA LEU A 138 -8.60 -4.68 -0.39
C LEU A 138 -8.02 -6.10 -0.46
N LEU A 139 -7.59 -6.67 0.68
CA LEU A 139 -7.04 -8.02 0.78
C LEU A 139 -8.11 -9.11 0.96
N GLY A 140 -9.39 -8.72 0.98
CA GLY A 140 -10.53 -9.64 0.99
C GLY A 140 -10.84 -10.29 2.34
N CYS A 141 -10.58 -9.61 3.47
CA CYS A 141 -10.92 -10.12 4.79
C CYS A 141 -12.43 -10.40 4.91
N SER A 142 -12.79 -11.66 5.16
CA SER A 142 -14.20 -12.09 5.15
C SER A 142 -15.05 -11.54 6.30
N ALA A 143 -14.42 -11.14 7.41
CA ALA A 143 -15.12 -10.59 8.58
C ALA A 143 -15.01 -9.05 8.66
N TYR A 144 -14.53 -8.39 7.62
CA TYR A 144 -14.58 -6.93 7.47
C TYR A 144 -16.02 -6.41 7.62
N GLY A 145 -16.20 -5.34 8.39
CA GLY A 145 -17.51 -4.75 8.68
C GLY A 145 -18.27 -5.40 9.83
N ASN A 146 -17.77 -6.51 10.39
CA ASN A 146 -18.36 -7.16 11.56
C ASN A 146 -17.83 -6.57 12.87
N THR A 147 -18.50 -6.88 13.99
CA THR A 147 -18.01 -6.53 15.33
C THR A 147 -16.59 -7.09 15.53
N GLY A 148 -15.64 -6.22 15.90
CA GLY A 148 -14.22 -6.56 16.03
C GLY A 148 -13.37 -6.21 14.81
N PHE A 149 -13.99 -5.92 13.66
CA PHE A 149 -13.33 -5.38 12.47
C PHE A 149 -14.26 -4.37 11.76
N PRO A 150 -14.22 -3.09 12.18
CA PRO A 150 -15.06 -2.05 11.59
C PRO A 150 -14.88 -1.92 10.07
N ALA A 151 -15.92 -1.48 9.37
CA ALA A 151 -15.81 -1.14 7.95
C ALA A 151 -15.06 0.18 7.76
N TYR A 152 -14.40 0.33 6.60
CA TYR A 152 -13.79 1.57 6.15
C TYR A 152 -14.86 2.63 5.94
N THR A 153 -14.68 3.77 6.59
CA THR A 153 -15.59 4.94 6.51
C THR A 153 -14.90 6.18 5.96
N GLY A 154 -13.69 6.03 5.39
CA GLY A 154 -12.95 7.14 4.81
C GLY A 154 -13.42 7.54 3.41
N HIS A 155 -12.64 8.38 2.74
CA HIS A 155 -12.93 8.90 1.41
C HIS A 155 -12.32 8.02 0.31
N SER A 156 -12.55 8.38 -0.95
CA SER A 156 -11.83 7.74 -2.06
C SER A 156 -10.32 7.99 -1.96
N MET A 157 -9.54 7.14 -2.62
CA MET A 157 -8.08 7.26 -2.61
C MET A 157 -7.60 8.49 -3.39
N GLU A 158 -8.29 8.86 -4.47
CA GLU A 158 -8.03 10.14 -5.16
C GLU A 158 -8.26 11.30 -4.18
N ASP A 159 -9.45 11.40 -3.59
CA ASP A 159 -9.81 12.55 -2.77
C ASP A 159 -8.90 12.71 -1.55
N SER A 160 -8.52 11.61 -0.91
CA SER A 160 -7.65 11.62 0.27
C SER A 160 -6.22 12.08 -0.04
N HIS A 161 -5.72 11.82 -1.26
CA HIS A 161 -4.32 12.05 -1.64
C HIS A 161 -4.14 13.16 -2.69
N ARG A 162 -5.21 13.84 -3.11
CA ARG A 162 -5.25 14.81 -4.23
C ARG A 162 -4.35 16.06 -4.10
N PHE A 163 -3.75 16.29 -2.93
CA PHE A 163 -2.81 17.41 -2.72
C PHE A 163 -1.40 16.95 -2.36
N MET A 164 -1.09 15.66 -2.57
CA MET A 164 0.23 15.11 -2.28
C MET A 164 1.17 15.15 -3.48
N ASN A 165 0.64 15.15 -4.70
CA ASN A 165 1.43 15.06 -5.93
C ASN A 165 2.45 13.92 -5.98
N LEU A 166 2.11 12.75 -5.40
CA LEU A 166 3.07 11.67 -5.27
C LEU A 166 3.59 11.20 -6.64
N ASP A 167 4.91 11.04 -6.71
CA ASP A 167 5.60 10.59 -7.91
C ASP A 167 5.82 9.07 -7.94
N PRO A 168 6.22 8.48 -9.09
CA PRO A 168 6.40 7.04 -9.22
C PRO A 168 7.39 6.43 -8.22
N SER A 169 8.37 7.19 -7.74
CA SER A 169 9.38 6.72 -6.79
C SER A 169 8.84 6.70 -5.37
N GLU A 170 8.04 7.69 -5.00
CA GLU A 170 7.33 7.72 -3.72
C GLU A 170 6.32 6.57 -3.61
N MET A 171 5.52 6.36 -4.66
CA MET A 171 4.58 5.25 -4.72
C MET A 171 5.29 3.89 -4.78
N GLY A 172 6.36 3.79 -5.55
CA GLY A 172 7.18 2.59 -5.62
C GLY A 172 7.83 2.23 -4.28
N TYR A 173 8.32 3.23 -3.55
CA TYR A 173 8.84 3.05 -2.19
C TYR A 173 7.76 2.55 -1.23
N PHE A 174 6.57 3.17 -1.25
CA PHE A 174 5.43 2.70 -0.45
C PHE A 174 5.09 1.23 -0.73
N ILE A 175 4.92 0.84 -1.99
CA ILE A 175 4.62 -0.54 -2.38
C ILE A 175 5.75 -1.49 -1.97
N THR A 176 7.01 -1.06 -2.06
CA THR A 176 8.16 -1.84 -1.58
C THR A 176 8.08 -2.09 -0.07
N GLN A 177 7.72 -1.09 0.73
CA GLN A 177 7.54 -1.27 2.18
C GLN A 177 6.39 -2.23 2.51
N VAL A 178 5.29 -2.20 1.74
CA VAL A 178 4.19 -3.18 1.87
C VAL A 178 4.71 -4.60 1.63
N GLY A 179 5.47 -4.81 0.55
CA GLY A 179 6.04 -6.12 0.24
C GLY A 179 7.02 -6.60 1.31
N LEU A 180 7.94 -5.74 1.75
CA LEU A 180 8.92 -6.07 2.80
C LEU A 180 8.25 -6.39 4.14
N ALA A 181 7.20 -5.65 4.52
CA ALA A 181 6.42 -5.93 5.71
C ALA A 181 5.74 -7.30 5.63
N ALA A 182 5.07 -7.60 4.51
CA ALA A 182 4.42 -8.88 4.29
C ALA A 182 5.41 -10.05 4.33
N THR A 183 6.54 -9.97 3.62
CA THR A 183 7.56 -11.04 3.65
C THR A 183 8.15 -11.21 5.04
N SER A 184 8.22 -10.15 5.86
CA SER A 184 8.76 -10.24 7.22
C SER A 184 7.91 -11.13 8.14
N PHE A 185 6.61 -11.26 7.83
CA PHE A 185 5.66 -12.17 8.47
C PHE A 185 5.58 -13.55 7.79
N GLY A 186 6.39 -13.81 6.76
CA GLY A 186 6.39 -15.08 6.03
C GLY A 186 5.30 -15.19 4.94
N VAL A 187 4.76 -14.06 4.46
CA VAL A 187 3.93 -14.07 3.24
C VAL A 187 4.78 -14.51 2.05
N SER A 188 4.18 -15.31 1.16
CA SER A 188 4.87 -15.86 -0.01
C SER A 188 5.22 -14.76 -1.00
N LYS A 189 6.30 -14.95 -1.78
CA LYS A 189 6.71 -13.94 -2.77
C LYS A 189 5.65 -13.78 -3.85
N GLU A 190 5.00 -14.88 -4.22
CA GLU A 190 3.94 -14.93 -5.23
C GLU A 190 2.74 -14.08 -4.80
N ASP A 191 2.31 -14.21 -3.54
CA ASP A 191 1.21 -13.40 -3.00
C ASP A 191 1.62 -11.93 -2.86
N VAL A 192 2.87 -11.65 -2.45
CA VAL A 192 3.39 -10.27 -2.37
C VAL A 192 3.43 -9.62 -3.76
N THR A 193 3.89 -10.33 -4.79
CA THR A 193 3.89 -9.83 -6.17
C THR A 193 2.47 -9.53 -6.64
N THR A 194 1.51 -10.42 -6.34
CA THR A 194 0.09 -10.21 -6.68
C THR A 194 -0.45 -8.92 -6.03
N VAL A 195 -0.16 -8.69 -4.75
CA VAL A 195 -0.56 -7.46 -4.06
C VAL A 195 0.13 -6.23 -4.66
N ALA A 196 1.43 -6.30 -4.95
CA ALA A 196 2.17 -5.19 -5.53
C ALA A 196 1.62 -4.79 -6.91
N GLU A 197 1.27 -5.76 -7.75
CA GLU A 197 0.63 -5.52 -9.05
C GLU A 197 -0.75 -4.88 -8.89
N ALA A 198 -1.56 -5.37 -7.94
CA ALA A 198 -2.87 -4.79 -7.65
C ALA A 198 -2.77 -3.32 -7.17
N LEU A 199 -1.86 -3.03 -6.24
CA LEU A 199 -1.59 -1.66 -5.77
C LEU A 199 -1.08 -0.76 -6.90
N THR A 200 -0.18 -1.28 -7.74
CA THR A 200 0.35 -0.55 -8.89
C THR A 200 -0.77 -0.19 -9.86
N LYS A 201 -1.60 -1.16 -10.22
CA LYS A 201 -2.72 -0.95 -11.14
C LYS A 201 -3.75 0.04 -10.60
N LEU A 202 -4.04 -0.03 -9.30
CA LEU A 202 -5.10 0.77 -8.69
C LEU A 202 -4.66 2.22 -8.39
N PHE A 203 -3.38 2.42 -8.01
CA PHE A 203 -2.91 3.69 -7.47
C PHE A 203 -1.82 4.37 -8.28
N ASN A 204 -1.06 3.62 -9.10
CA ASN A 204 0.19 4.11 -9.69
C ASN A 204 0.09 4.50 -11.17
N TYR A 205 -1.14 4.58 -11.70
CA TYR A 205 -1.43 5.11 -13.02
C TYR A 205 -2.26 6.38 -12.90
N ARG A 206 -1.78 7.45 -13.53
CA ARG A 206 -2.47 8.74 -13.57
C ARG A 206 -3.72 8.62 -14.43
N CYS A 207 -4.80 9.26 -13.98
CA CYS A 207 -6.10 9.31 -14.67
C CYS A 207 -6.82 7.95 -14.82
N SER A 208 -6.53 6.95 -14.00
CA SER A 208 -7.23 5.66 -14.09
C SER A 208 -8.76 5.79 -14.01
N PRO A 209 -9.53 5.00 -14.79
CA PRO A 209 -10.98 4.97 -14.67
C PRO A 209 -11.45 4.69 -13.23
N ALA A 210 -12.67 5.13 -12.91
CA ALA A 210 -13.28 4.80 -11.63
C ALA A 210 -13.38 3.28 -11.42
N ALA A 211 -13.04 2.83 -10.23
CA ALA A 211 -13.06 1.43 -9.83
C ALA A 211 -13.76 1.26 -8.49
N THR A 212 -14.45 0.13 -8.30
CA THR A 212 -15.08 -0.19 -7.02
C THR A 212 -14.10 -0.97 -6.16
N VAL A 213 -13.55 -0.30 -5.14
CA VAL A 213 -12.67 -0.91 -4.12
C VAL A 213 -13.47 -1.22 -2.86
N ILE A 214 -14.25 -0.24 -2.40
CA ILE A 214 -15.18 -0.36 -1.30
C ILE A 214 -16.60 -0.41 -1.90
N PRO A 215 -17.29 -1.58 -1.91
CA PRO A 215 -18.59 -1.73 -2.54
C PRO A 215 -19.63 -0.71 -2.09
N GLU A 216 -19.59 -0.35 -0.81
CA GLU A 216 -20.51 0.62 -0.18
C GLU A 216 -20.35 2.05 -0.74
N GLN A 217 -19.20 2.35 -1.37
CA GLN A 217 -18.93 3.64 -2.01
C GLN A 217 -19.22 3.64 -3.52
N GLY A 218 -19.52 2.48 -4.11
CA GLY A 218 -19.64 2.34 -5.57
C GLY A 218 -18.31 2.58 -6.31
N PRO A 219 -18.35 2.86 -7.61
CA PRO A 219 -17.15 3.22 -8.38
C PRO A 219 -16.60 4.59 -7.93
N THR A 220 -15.31 4.64 -7.56
CA THR A 220 -14.61 5.86 -7.15
C THR A 220 -13.32 6.05 -7.93
N LEU A 221 -12.82 7.29 -7.98
CA LEU A 221 -11.48 7.57 -8.49
C LEU A 221 -10.45 7.13 -7.45
N ASN A 222 -9.41 6.40 -7.89
CA ASN A 222 -8.45 5.82 -6.95
C ASN A 222 -6.97 6.15 -7.23
N SER A 223 -6.62 6.65 -8.42
CA SER A 223 -5.24 7.10 -8.72
C SER A 223 -4.68 8.05 -7.66
N ILE A 224 -3.59 7.63 -7.02
CA ILE A 224 -2.81 8.40 -6.04
C ILE A 224 -1.61 9.06 -6.73
N CYS A 225 -0.99 8.37 -7.70
CA CYS A 225 0.08 8.93 -8.52
C CYS A 225 -0.50 9.98 -9.47
N GLN A 226 -0.34 11.26 -9.11
CA GLN A 226 -0.90 12.40 -9.85
C GLN A 226 0.18 13.36 -10.37
N ASN A 227 1.44 13.00 -10.17
CA ASN A 227 2.60 13.68 -10.71
C ASN A 227 2.70 13.50 -12.24
N GLU A 228 3.33 14.44 -12.95
CA GLU A 228 3.42 14.38 -14.42
C GLU A 228 4.23 13.18 -14.93
N GLN A 229 5.15 12.67 -14.10
CA GLN A 229 5.99 11.52 -14.38
C GLN A 229 5.25 10.19 -14.19
N CYS A 230 4.06 10.20 -13.60
CA CYS A 230 3.22 9.01 -13.46
C CYS A 230 2.77 8.51 -14.85
N PRO A 231 2.85 7.20 -15.10
CA PRO A 231 2.34 6.65 -16.35
C PRO A 231 0.85 6.93 -16.47
N LEU A 232 0.40 7.33 -17.66
CA LEU A 232 -1.03 7.43 -17.93
C LEU A 232 -1.64 6.04 -17.98
N ASP A 233 -2.84 5.90 -17.41
CA ASP A 233 -3.64 4.70 -17.57
C ASP A 233 -3.96 4.46 -19.07
N PRO A 234 -3.90 3.21 -19.58
CA PRO A 234 -4.26 2.90 -20.96
C PRO A 234 -5.68 3.35 -21.35
N MET A 235 -6.58 3.51 -20.38
CA MET A 235 -7.95 3.98 -20.54
C MET A 235 -8.19 5.34 -19.85
N ALA A 236 -7.16 6.18 -19.79
CA ALA A 236 -7.15 7.45 -19.04
C ALA A 236 -8.43 8.30 -19.21
N GLN A 237 -9.01 8.71 -18.07
CA GLN A 237 -10.17 9.59 -17.95
C GLN A 237 -9.77 10.89 -17.24
N CYS A 238 -8.77 11.60 -17.75
CA CYS A 238 -8.18 12.73 -17.04
C CYS A 238 -9.17 13.84 -16.69
N SER A 239 -10.20 14.07 -17.51
CA SER A 239 -11.24 15.07 -17.23
C SER A 239 -12.11 14.76 -16.00
N ALA A 240 -12.10 13.52 -15.50
CA ALA A 240 -12.78 13.17 -14.26
C ALA A 240 -11.96 13.55 -13.02
N TYR A 241 -10.64 13.75 -13.17
CA TYR A 241 -9.76 14.14 -12.08
C TYR A 241 -9.64 15.67 -11.96
N PRO A 242 -9.43 16.20 -10.74
CA PRO A 242 -9.06 17.59 -10.56
C PRO A 242 -7.86 17.97 -11.44
N ASN A 243 -7.88 19.19 -11.99
CA ASN A 243 -6.80 19.73 -12.82
C ASN A 243 -6.37 18.80 -13.97
N ASN A 244 -7.32 18.05 -14.55
CA ASN A 244 -7.07 17.06 -15.59
C ASN A 244 -6.04 15.97 -15.23
N GLY A 245 -6.02 15.55 -13.96
CA GLY A 245 -5.19 14.44 -13.48
C GLY A 245 -3.78 14.82 -13.07
N THR A 246 -3.41 16.10 -13.13
CA THR A 246 -2.14 16.63 -12.62
C THR A 246 -2.34 17.57 -11.47
N VAL A 247 -1.61 17.37 -10.38
CA VAL A 247 -1.65 18.29 -9.24
C VAL A 247 -0.28 18.92 -9.02
N MET A 248 -0.24 20.02 -8.27
CA MET A 248 1.01 20.70 -7.96
C MET A 248 1.61 20.11 -6.69
N GLU A 249 2.95 20.11 -6.62
CA GLU A 249 3.69 19.81 -5.39
C GLU A 249 3.14 20.61 -4.20
N PRO A 250 2.90 19.96 -3.05
CA PRO A 250 2.42 20.65 -1.87
C PRO A 250 3.47 21.64 -1.36
N MET A 251 2.98 22.80 -0.92
CA MET A 251 3.83 23.80 -0.30
C MET A 251 4.26 23.36 1.10
N ALA A 252 5.47 23.73 1.52
CA ALA A 252 5.86 23.66 2.93
C ALA A 252 4.93 24.51 3.79
N ALA A 253 4.54 23.99 4.96
CA ALA A 253 3.67 24.67 5.92
C ALA A 253 4.32 25.95 6.48
N ASN A 254 5.66 25.92 6.65
CA ASN A 254 6.44 27.05 7.15
C ASN A 254 7.43 27.50 6.06
N ALA A 255 7.14 28.62 5.39
CA ALA A 255 7.95 29.17 4.29
C ALA A 255 9.36 29.68 4.71
N SER A 256 9.79 29.45 5.97
CA SER A 256 11.11 29.83 6.49
C SER A 256 12.16 28.72 6.49
N MET A 257 11.87 27.51 5.98
CA MET A 257 12.82 26.38 5.99
C MET A 257 13.33 25.95 4.60
N THR A 258 13.09 26.73 3.54
CA THR A 258 13.67 26.48 2.21
C THR A 258 14.82 27.44 1.92
N SER A 259 16.01 27.09 2.38
CA SER A 259 17.26 27.46 1.72
C SER A 259 18.07 26.19 1.48
N SER A 260 17.85 25.59 0.30
CA SER A 260 18.84 24.90 -0.55
C SER A 260 18.19 23.77 -1.35
N ALA A 261 17.48 24.13 -2.42
CA ALA A 261 17.24 23.24 -3.56
C ALA A 261 17.16 24.10 -4.83
N SER A 262 18.29 24.71 -5.18
CA SER A 262 18.55 25.21 -6.54
C SER A 262 20.02 25.01 -6.82
N GLY A 263 20.32 23.94 -7.52
CA GLY A 263 21.66 23.60 -8.00
C GLY A 263 21.61 23.39 -9.50
N SER A 264 21.59 24.50 -10.24
CA SER A 264 21.87 24.53 -11.67
C SER A 264 23.31 24.09 -11.92
N SER A 265 23.47 23.09 -12.79
CA SER A 265 24.59 22.81 -13.69
C SER A 265 25.96 23.43 -13.36
N ALA A 266 26.86 22.64 -12.77
CA ALA A 266 28.31 22.83 -12.91
C ALA A 266 29.04 21.47 -13.00
N LYS A 267 29.94 21.36 -13.98
CA LYS A 267 30.76 20.18 -14.29
C LYS A 267 31.61 19.70 -13.09
N PRO A 268 31.93 18.39 -13.00
CA PRO A 268 32.72 17.86 -11.90
C PRO A 268 34.23 18.07 -12.15
N SER A 269 34.93 18.45 -11.08
CA SER A 269 36.39 18.28 -10.96
C SER A 269 36.67 17.27 -9.85
N SER A 270 37.45 16.26 -10.20
CA SER A 270 37.83 15.11 -9.39
C SER A 270 38.78 15.46 -8.24
N THR A 271 38.51 14.98 -7.03
CA THR A 271 39.54 14.39 -6.16
C THR A 271 38.90 13.41 -5.17
N MET A 272 39.35 12.15 -5.22
CA MET A 272 38.98 11.05 -4.33
C MET A 272 39.93 10.98 -3.14
N THR A 273 39.41 10.72 -1.93
CA THR A 273 40.00 9.78 -0.95
C THR A 273 39.06 9.56 0.23
N GLY A 274 38.68 8.29 0.50
CA GLY A 274 38.07 7.89 1.78
C GLY A 274 37.02 6.75 1.74
N ALA A 275 37.41 5.58 1.23
CA ALA A 275 36.95 4.18 1.43
C ALA A 275 35.62 3.80 2.17
N PRO A 276 35.06 2.60 1.85
CA PRO A 276 33.62 2.36 1.76
C PRO A 276 33.04 1.40 2.83
N GLY A 277 31.78 1.61 3.21
CA GLY A 277 30.94 0.60 3.86
C GLY A 277 30.17 -0.18 2.81
N MET A 278 30.60 -1.42 2.55
CA MET A 278 29.92 -2.40 1.69
C MET A 278 28.54 -2.75 2.22
N PHE A 279 27.51 -2.66 1.39
CA PHE A 279 26.45 -3.67 1.34
C PHE A 279 26.07 -3.90 -0.13
N THR A 280 26.49 -5.06 -0.62
CA THR A 280 26.16 -5.61 -1.93
C THR A 280 24.86 -6.40 -1.81
N GLY A 281 23.88 -6.06 -2.64
CA GLY A 281 22.59 -6.73 -2.68
C GLY A 281 21.85 -6.42 -3.97
N GLY A 282 22.50 -6.66 -5.12
CA GLY A 282 21.84 -6.62 -6.42
C GLY A 282 20.90 -7.81 -6.55
N ALA A 283 19.64 -7.55 -6.88
CA ALA A 283 18.74 -8.54 -7.44
C ALA A 283 18.35 -8.06 -8.84
N SER A 284 18.92 -8.77 -9.81
CA SER A 284 18.78 -8.59 -11.25
C SER A 284 17.32 -8.64 -11.69
N SER A 285 16.99 -7.73 -12.60
CA SER A 285 15.79 -7.78 -13.42
C SER A 285 15.78 -9.07 -14.24
N ALA A 286 14.73 -9.87 -14.05
CA ALA A 286 14.38 -10.96 -14.96
C ALA A 286 12.99 -10.67 -15.53
N GLN A 287 12.96 -10.33 -16.81
CA GLN A 287 11.76 -10.34 -17.63
C GLN A 287 11.24 -11.78 -17.73
N VAL A 288 9.97 -12.01 -17.40
CA VAL A 288 9.21 -13.17 -17.89
C VAL A 288 7.80 -12.69 -18.21
N GLY A 289 7.34 -13.01 -19.42
CA GLY A 289 6.07 -12.58 -19.98
C GLY A 289 4.88 -13.45 -19.61
N VAL A 290 3.71 -12.80 -19.76
CA VAL A 290 2.38 -13.31 -20.12
C VAL A 290 1.76 -14.43 -19.25
N GLY A 291 0.65 -14.07 -18.60
CA GLY A 291 -0.37 -15.01 -18.12
C GLY A 291 -1.56 -14.30 -17.46
N ALA A 292 -2.62 -14.04 -18.22
CA ALA A 292 -3.84 -13.38 -17.76
C ALA A 292 -4.74 -14.30 -16.92
N VAL A 293 -5.37 -13.77 -15.85
CA VAL A 293 -6.68 -14.24 -15.34
C VAL A 293 -7.46 -13.06 -14.70
N VAL A 294 -8.35 -12.44 -15.47
CA VAL A 294 -9.84 -12.43 -15.40
C VAL A 294 -10.49 -11.57 -14.31
N GLY A 295 -11.29 -10.59 -14.76
CA GLY A 295 -12.27 -9.84 -13.97
C GLY A 295 -13.09 -8.85 -14.81
N LEU A 296 -13.94 -9.38 -15.70
CA LEU A 296 -15.12 -8.76 -16.36
C LEU A 296 -14.92 -7.65 -17.42
N ALA A 297 -15.02 -8.05 -18.69
CA ALA A 297 -15.76 -7.29 -19.72
C ALA A 297 -16.28 -8.26 -20.79
N ALA A 298 -17.59 -8.21 -21.03
CA ALA A 298 -18.25 -8.94 -22.09
C ALA A 298 -17.78 -8.46 -23.47
N LEU A 299 -17.53 -9.37 -24.41
CA LEU A 299 -17.77 -9.09 -25.82
C LEU A 299 -18.07 -10.39 -26.57
N ALA A 300 -19.30 -10.47 -27.08
CA ALA A 300 -19.70 -11.41 -28.12
C ALA A 300 -19.17 -10.91 -29.48
N MET A 301 -18.74 -11.84 -30.34
CA MET A 301 -18.96 -11.93 -31.80
C MET A 301 -18.00 -13.01 -32.36
N VAL A 302 -18.50 -14.20 -32.68
CA VAL A 302 -18.89 -14.69 -34.02
C VAL A 302 -17.69 -14.94 -34.94
N LEU A 303 -17.49 -16.25 -35.19
CA LEU A 303 -16.63 -16.95 -36.16
C LEU A 303 -15.11 -16.96 -35.89
#